data_AF-A0A970EGZ4-F1
#
_entry.id   AF-A0A970EGZ4-F1
#
_cell.length_a   1.000
_cell.length_b   1.000
_cell.length_c   1.000
_cell.angle_alpha   90.00
_cell.angle_beta   90.00
_cell.angle_gamma   90.00
#
_symmetry.space_group_name_H-M   'P 1'
#
loop_
_entity.id
_entity.type
_entity.pdbx_description
1 polymer ?
#
loop_
_entity_poly.entity_id
_entity_poly.type
_entity_poly.pdbx_seq_one_letter_code
_entity_poly.pdbx_strand_id
1 'polypeptide(L)'
;MKKTVFGVILIFILALSQNVLAIDIPKPTERFYVNDFANVLSQQTEDYIVKKGEELYKQDGLQIVVTTIKSLDGNSITDYSYQMAKKWQ
;
A
#
# COMPACT_ATOMS: atom_id res chain seq x y z
N MET A 1 -2.09 3.38 48.38
CA MET A 1 -2.10 4.69 47.70
C MET A 1 -1.09 4.76 46.55
N LYS A 2 0.22 4.60 46.78
CA LYS A 2 1.22 4.66 45.69
C LYS A 2 1.03 3.59 44.59
N LYS A 3 0.71 2.35 44.97
CA LYS A 3 0.47 1.23 44.03
C LYS A 3 -0.82 1.40 43.21
N THR A 4 -1.88 1.93 43.82
CA THR A 4 -3.15 2.22 43.15
C THR A 4 -3.03 3.40 42.18
N VAL A 5 -2.31 4.46 42.56
CA VAL A 5 -2.02 5.58 41.66
C VAL A 5 -1.18 5.13 40.46
N PHE A 6 -0.17 4.29 40.68
CA PHE A 6 0.65 3.73 39.59
C PHE A 6 -0.18 2.88 38.62
N GLY A 7 -1.09 2.04 39.13
CA GLY A 7 -1.99 1.24 38.30
C GLY A 7 -2.92 2.09 37.42
N VAL A 8 -3.46 3.18 37.96
CA VAL A 8 -4.34 4.11 37.21
C VAL A 8 -3.57 4.84 36.11
N ILE A 9 -2.33 5.29 36.39
CA ILE A 9 -1.47 5.94 35.38
C ILE A 9 -1.14 4.98 34.23
N LEU A 10 -0.81 3.72 34.54
CA LEU A 10 -0.49 2.72 33.52
C LEU A 10 -1.68 2.43 32.59
N ILE A 11 -2.89 2.33 33.16
CA ILE A 11 -4.14 2.15 32.39
C ILE A 11 -4.40 3.36 31.50
N PHE A 12 -4.15 4.57 31.98
CA PHE A 12 -4.32 5.79 31.20
C PHE A 12 -3.33 5.89 30.02
N ILE A 13 -2.08 5.45 30.21
CA ILE A 13 -1.06 5.40 29.15
C ILE A 13 -1.44 4.35 28.08
N LEU A 14 -1.93 3.19 28.49
CA LEU A 14 -2.42 2.15 27.57
C LEU A 14 -3.69 2.59 26.82
N ALA A 15 -4.55 3.39 27.44
CA ALA A 15 -5.73 3.96 26.77
C ALA A 15 -5.37 5.03 25.72
N LEU A 16 -4.19 5.65 25.83
CA LEU A 16 -3.67 6.64 24.87
C LEU A 16 -2.85 6.03 23.74
N SER A 17 -2.58 4.71 23.74
CA SER A 17 -1.92 4.09 22.60
C SER A 17 -2.88 4.10 21.42
N GLN A 18 -2.66 5.01 20.48
CA GLN A 18 -3.40 5.01 19.23
C GLN A 18 -3.04 3.73 18.47
N ASN A 19 -4.06 2.98 18.07
CA ASN A 19 -3.88 1.84 17.17
C ASN A 19 -3.32 2.40 15.86
N VAL A 20 -2.04 2.13 15.56
CA VAL A 20 -1.50 2.33 14.22
C VAL A 20 -2.19 1.29 13.34
N LEU A 21 -3.27 1.69 12.67
CA LEU A 21 -3.94 0.84 11.70
C LEU A 21 -2.99 0.66 10.52
N ALA A 22 -2.65 -0.60 10.21
CA ALA A 22 -1.87 -0.92 9.03
C ALA A 22 -2.66 -0.50 7.78
N ILE A 23 -1.96 0.10 6.81
CA ILE A 23 -2.57 0.44 5.52
C ILE A 23 -3.03 -0.85 4.83
N ASP A 24 -4.30 -0.90 4.43
CA ASP A 24 -4.82 -2.02 3.66
C ASP A 24 -4.37 -1.90 2.20
N ILE A 25 -3.46 -2.79 1.82
CA ILE A 25 -2.88 -2.87 0.48
C ILE A 25 -3.46 -4.11 -0.23
N PRO A 26 -4.12 -3.95 -1.38
CA PRO A 26 -4.64 -5.08 -2.15
C PRO A 26 -3.50 -5.96 -2.68
N LYS A 27 -3.80 -7.23 -2.94
CA LYS A 27 -2.87 -8.12 -3.65
C LYS A 27 -2.75 -7.66 -5.11
N PRO A 28 -1.58 -7.83 -5.75
CA PRO A 28 -1.45 -7.52 -7.17
C PRO A 28 -2.34 -8.46 -7.98
N THR A 29 -2.79 -7.96 -9.13
CA THR A 29 -3.50 -8.75 -10.13
C THR A 29 -2.54 -9.69 -10.87
N GLU A 30 -3.10 -10.64 -11.63
CA GLU A 30 -2.30 -11.55 -12.47
C GLU A 30 -1.55 -10.82 -13.59
N ARG A 31 -2.02 -9.64 -14.00
CA ARG A 31 -1.34 -8.80 -15.01
C ARG A 31 -0.10 -8.12 -14.46
N PHE A 32 -0.01 -8.01 -13.13
CA PHE A 32 1.11 -7.54 -12.31
C PHE A 32 1.62 -6.13 -12.59
N TYR A 33 2.08 -5.85 -13.82
CA TYR A 33 2.59 -4.55 -14.25
C TYR A 33 1.52 -3.45 -14.29
N VAL A 34 0.25 -3.82 -14.34
CA VAL A 34 -0.88 -2.91 -14.22
C VAL A 34 -1.92 -3.45 -13.25
N ASN A 35 -2.39 -2.61 -12.34
CA ASN A 35 -3.41 -2.94 -11.34
C ASN A 35 -4.43 -1.80 -11.28
N ASP A 36 -5.43 -1.85 -12.15
CA ASP A 36 -6.44 -0.77 -12.27
C ASP A 36 -7.62 -0.96 -11.31
N PHE A 37 -7.40 -0.86 -10.00
CA PHE A 37 -8.48 -1.03 -9.02
C PHE A 37 -9.51 0.10 -9.03
N ALA A 38 -9.16 1.26 -9.59
CA ALA A 38 -10.08 2.36 -9.80
C ALA A 38 -10.93 2.21 -11.08
N ASN A 39 -10.56 1.29 -11.98
CA ASN A 39 -11.22 1.09 -13.28
C ASN A 39 -11.28 2.38 -14.11
N VAL A 40 -10.11 3.03 -14.26
CA VAL A 40 -9.95 4.32 -14.95
C VAL A 40 -9.07 4.24 -16.20
N LEU A 41 -8.46 3.08 -16.45
CA LEU A 41 -7.66 2.83 -17.64
C LEU A 41 -8.50 2.10 -18.69
N SER A 42 -8.16 2.33 -19.96
CA SER A 42 -8.73 1.53 -21.04
C SER A 42 -7.94 0.22 -21.17
N GLN A 43 -8.57 -0.83 -21.71
CA GLN A 43 -7.88 -2.09 -22.02
C GLN A 43 -6.62 -1.88 -22.86
N GLN A 44 -6.68 -1.00 -23.87
CA GLN A 44 -5.53 -0.66 -24.71
C GLN A 44 -4.38 -0.04 -23.89
N THR A 45 -4.69 0.80 -22.92
CA THR A 45 -3.70 1.41 -22.02
C THR A 45 -3.09 0.37 -21.09
N GLU A 46 -3.90 -0.52 -20.53
CA GLU A 46 -3.40 -1.60 -19.68
C GLU A 46 -2.47 -2.55 -20.47
N ASP A 47 -2.84 -2.93 -21.69
CA ASP A 47 -2.03 -3.77 -22.58
C ASP A 47 -0.69 -3.10 -22.91
N TYR A 48 -0.71 -1.78 -23.17
CA TYR A 48 0.49 -1.00 -23.38
C TYR A 48 1.42 -1.03 -22.16
N ILE A 49 0.87 -0.83 -20.95
CA ILE A 49 1.65 -0.84 -19.70
C ILE A 49 2.29 -2.21 -19.48
N VAL A 50 1.51 -3.30 -19.62
CA VAL A 50 2.04 -4.68 -19.46
C VAL A 50 3.18 -4.94 -20.42
N LYS A 51 2.98 -4.63 -21.71
CA LYS A 51 4.02 -4.82 -22.73
C LYS A 51 5.30 -4.05 -22.38
N LYS A 52 5.18 -2.80 -21.94
CA LYS A 52 6.33 -1.97 -21.56
C LYS A 52 7.02 -2.46 -20.30
N GLY A 53 6.27 -2.90 -19.30
CA GLY A 53 6.81 -3.50 -18.08
C GLY A 53 7.63 -4.76 -18.39
N GLU A 54 7.11 -5.64 -19.25
CA GLU A 54 7.85 -6.83 -19.68
C GLU A 54 9.12 -6.50 -20.49
N GLU A 55 9.06 -5.51 -21.39
CA GLU A 55 10.21 -5.06 -22.17
C GLU A 55 11.34 -4.55 -21.26
N LEU A 56 11.01 -3.70 -20.27
CA LEU A 56 11.96 -3.15 -19.31
C LEU A 56 12.57 -4.23 -18.42
N TYR A 57 11.74 -5.17 -17.94
CA TYR A 57 12.22 -6.28 -17.12
C TYR A 57 13.18 -7.18 -17.91
N LYS A 58 12.86 -7.50 -19.18
CA LYS A 58 13.73 -8.31 -20.05
C LYS A 58 15.05 -7.62 -20.38
N GLN A 59 15.05 -6.29 -20.50
CA GLN A 59 16.24 -5.53 -20.88
C GLN A 59 17.19 -5.33 -19.71
N ASP A 60 16.68 -4.81 -18.58
CA ASP A 60 17.50 -4.28 -17.49
C ASP A 60 17.16 -4.89 -16.12
N GLY A 61 16.25 -5.87 -16.06
CA GLY A 61 15.72 -6.42 -14.81
C GLY A 61 14.87 -5.42 -14.01
N LEU A 62 14.57 -4.25 -14.59
CA LEU A 62 13.82 -3.18 -13.95
C LEU A 62 12.33 -3.50 -13.95
N GLN A 63 11.71 -3.42 -12.78
CA GLN A 63 10.28 -3.65 -12.60
C GLN A 63 9.56 -2.34 -12.32
N ILE A 64 8.72 -1.91 -13.26
CA ILE A 64 7.86 -0.73 -13.10
C ILE A 64 6.40 -1.21 -13.10
N VAL A 65 5.66 -0.90 -12.05
CA VAL A 65 4.26 -1.29 -11.87
C VAL A 65 3.39 -0.04 -11.76
N VAL A 66 2.28 -0.02 -12.49
CA VAL A 66 1.27 1.06 -12.44
C VAL A 66 0.05 0.56 -11.69
N THR A 67 -0.36 1.30 -10.66
CA THR A 67 -1.55 0.97 -9.86
C THR A 67 -2.46 2.18 -9.79
N THR A 68 -3.76 1.97 -9.99
CA THR A 68 -4.81 2.95 -9.69
C THR A 68 -5.62 2.44 -8.50
N ILE A 69 -6.01 3.35 -7.61
CA ILE A 69 -6.85 3.05 -6.45
C ILE A 69 -7.88 4.15 -6.29
N LYS A 70 -9.06 3.79 -5.76
CA LYS A 70 -10.16 4.74 -5.59
C LYS A 70 -9.90 5.78 -4.49
N SER A 71 -9.11 5.41 -3.49
CA SER A 71 -8.87 6.19 -2.28
C SER A 71 -7.56 5.74 -1.64
N LEU A 72 -6.87 6.67 -0.98
CA LEU A 72 -5.74 6.38 -0.07
C LEU A 72 -6.21 6.17 1.38
N ASP A 73 -7.52 6.33 1.63
CA ASP A 73 -8.15 6.23 2.94
C ASP A 73 -7.49 7.11 4.00
N GLY A 74 -7.16 8.35 3.59
CA GLY A 74 -6.52 9.35 4.44
C GLY A 74 -5.00 9.21 4.58
N ASN A 75 -4.40 8.15 4.01
CA ASN A 75 -2.95 7.97 4.02
C ASN A 75 -2.25 8.89 3.02
N SER A 76 -0.97 9.20 3.29
CA SER A 76 -0.15 9.91 2.30
C SER A 76 0.15 9.00 1.10
N ILE A 77 0.23 9.59 -0.10
CA ILE A 77 0.59 8.84 -1.31
C ILE A 77 1.97 8.16 -1.19
N THR A 78 2.91 8.82 -0.52
CA THR A 78 4.28 8.30 -0.30
C THR A 78 4.27 7.06 0.59
N ASP A 79 3.58 7.10 1.74
CA ASP A 79 3.50 5.93 2.63
C ASP A 79 2.71 4.79 1.97
N TYR A 80 1.56 5.10 1.34
CA TYR A 80 0.76 4.08 0.67
C TYR A 80 1.55 3.36 -0.43
N SER A 81 2.22 4.11 -1.32
CA SER A 81 3.05 3.55 -2.38
C SER A 81 4.25 2.76 -1.84
N TYR A 82 4.88 3.23 -0.77
CA TYR A 82 5.97 2.51 -0.12
C TYR A 82 5.50 1.19 0.49
N GLN A 83 4.38 1.18 1.23
CA GLN A 83 3.83 -0.05 1.80
C GLN A 83 3.38 -1.02 0.70
N MET A 84 2.84 -0.51 -0.41
CA MET A 84 2.49 -1.32 -1.57
C MET A 84 3.71 -2.01 -2.17
N ALA A 85 4.75 -1.25 -2.49
CA ALA A 85 5.99 -1.81 -3.03
C ALA A 85 6.62 -2.83 -2.08
N LYS A 86 6.61 -2.55 -0.77
CA LYS A 86 7.12 -3.46 0.26
C LYS A 86 6.31 -4.76 0.35
N LYS A 87 4.98 -4.71 0.23
CA LYS A 87 4.11 -5.89 0.32
C LYS A 87 4.15 -6.76 -0.94
N TRP A 88 4.55 -6.20 -2.07
CA TRP A 88 4.60 -6.88 -3.37
C TRP A 88 6.01 -7.36 -3.76
N GLN A 89 7.01 -7.22 -2.87
CA GLN A 89 8.30 -7.89 -3.00
C GLN A 89 8.14 -9.41 -3.06
#